data_AF-A0A364VE35-F1
#
_entry.id   AF-A0A364VE35-F1
#
_cell.length_a   1.000
_cell.length_b   1.000
_cell.length_c   1.000
_cell.angle_alpha   90.00
_cell.angle_beta   90.00
_cell.angle_gamma   90.00
#
_symmetry.space_group_name_H-M   'P 1'
#
loop_
_entity.id
_entity.type
_entity.pdbx_description
1 polymer ?
#
loop_
_entity_poly.entity_id
_entity_poly.type
_entity_poly.pdbx_seq_one_letter_code
_entity_poly.pdbx_strand_id
1 'polypeptide(L)'
;MDAEQLREHLAATPDLIRRHRARMMPGNVGYSDVPVFGGFGPSTPISVHALEMGDMEAAGVGTLARYCMAVGSIPPQPIRGFWWVNGECKGLGALGMDEDEFDLWGNPNGHDYLEPIRPTIAHLRAYAGEVVLTEGVEPILRAMEDVRWYSLKMFPNESEEWVSEEQAREISGRSERTLREWRNSGVVRHIKCGHGFEYSKEDLLTMMQVKMQNRNRGKTLPG
;
A
#
# COMPACT_ATOMS: atom_id res chain seq x y z
N MET A 1 -20.06 7.13 -3.86
CA MET A 1 -19.80 5.79 -4.38
C MET A 1 -21.02 5.15 -5.04
N ASP A 2 -20.92 4.75 -6.31
CA ASP A 2 -21.81 3.78 -6.96
C ASP A 2 -21.27 2.34 -6.83
N ALA A 3 -21.99 1.35 -7.37
CA ALA A 3 -21.62 -0.06 -7.23
C ALA A 3 -20.30 -0.41 -7.91
N GLU A 4 -19.96 0.23 -9.04
CA GLU A 4 -18.70 -0.05 -9.73
C GLU A 4 -17.52 0.60 -9.01
N GLN A 5 -17.70 1.85 -8.57
CA GLN A 5 -16.74 2.54 -7.70
C GLN A 5 -16.46 1.74 -6.42
N LEU A 6 -17.48 1.12 -5.82
CA LEU A 6 -17.30 0.26 -4.66
C LEU A 6 -16.50 -1.01 -4.99
N ARG A 7 -16.77 -1.65 -6.13
CA ARG A 7 -15.99 -2.83 -6.56
C ARG A 7 -14.53 -2.51 -6.76
N GLU A 8 -14.22 -1.39 -7.39
CA GLU A 8 -12.86 -0.90 -7.61
C GLU A 8 -12.18 -0.55 -6.30
N HIS A 9 -12.88 0.19 -5.43
CA HIS A 9 -12.38 0.58 -4.11
C HIS A 9 -11.96 -0.65 -3.30
N LEU A 10 -12.85 -1.64 -3.21
CA LEU A 10 -12.64 -2.90 -2.50
C LEU A 10 -11.55 -3.78 -3.14
N ALA A 11 -11.43 -3.77 -4.48
CA ALA A 11 -10.38 -4.50 -5.17
C ALA A 11 -8.99 -3.97 -4.84
N ALA A 12 -8.87 -2.65 -4.68
CA ALA A 12 -7.60 -1.98 -4.36
C ALA A 12 -7.27 -1.99 -2.84
N THR A 13 -8.25 -2.22 -1.97
CA THR A 13 -8.06 -2.18 -0.51
C THR A 13 -6.91 -3.08 0.00
N PRO A 14 -6.78 -4.37 -0.39
CA PRO A 14 -5.69 -5.21 0.10
C PRO A 14 -4.31 -4.65 -0.20
N ASP A 15 -4.11 -4.13 -1.41
CA ASP A 15 -2.81 -3.61 -1.84
C ASP A 15 -2.47 -2.30 -1.12
N LEU A 16 -3.45 -1.45 -0.84
CA LEU A 16 -3.25 -0.25 -0.05
C LEU A 16 -2.90 -0.56 1.40
N ILE A 17 -3.62 -1.49 2.04
CA ILE A 17 -3.27 -1.94 3.39
C ILE A 17 -1.83 -2.47 3.43
N ARG A 18 -1.45 -3.28 2.43
CA ARG A 18 -0.09 -3.81 2.30
C ARG A 18 0.94 -2.70 2.14
N ARG A 19 0.69 -1.71 1.27
CA ARG A 19 1.58 -0.55 1.07
C ARG A 19 1.74 0.28 2.33
N HIS A 20 0.66 0.52 3.07
CA HIS A 20 0.69 1.31 4.30
C HIS A 20 1.46 0.60 5.41
N ARG A 21 1.23 -0.70 5.61
CA ARG A 21 1.95 -1.50 6.60
C ARG A 21 3.42 -1.72 6.24
N ALA A 22 3.76 -1.91 4.96
CA ALA A 22 5.15 -2.03 4.52
C ALA A 22 6.00 -0.78 4.83
N ARG A 23 5.40 0.42 4.87
CA ARG A 23 6.09 1.67 5.26
C ARG A 23 6.38 1.78 6.76
N MET A 24 5.84 0.87 7.57
CA MET A 24 6.24 0.73 8.96
C MET A 24 7.56 -0.03 9.13
N MET A 25 7.95 -0.82 8.12
CA MET A 25 9.18 -1.60 8.23
C MET A 25 10.40 -0.67 8.17
N PRO A 26 11.36 -0.81 9.10
CA PRO A 26 12.56 0.01 9.12
C PRO A 26 13.47 -0.32 7.92
N GLY A 27 13.30 0.40 6.82
CA GLY A 27 13.96 0.11 5.54
C GLY A 27 15.01 1.12 5.07
N ASN A 28 15.50 2.03 5.91
CA ASN A 28 16.41 3.10 5.48
C ASN A 28 17.89 2.82 5.80
N VAL A 29 18.77 3.38 4.95
CA VAL A 29 20.22 3.44 5.15
C VAL A 29 20.53 4.06 6.50
N GLY A 30 21.07 3.26 7.43
CA GLY A 30 21.33 3.64 8.83
C GLY A 30 20.62 2.77 9.88
N TYR A 31 19.72 1.88 9.46
CA TYR A 31 19.15 0.87 10.34
C TYR A 31 20.19 -0.21 10.70
N SER A 32 20.23 -0.59 11.98
CA SER A 32 21.11 -1.63 12.52
C SER A 32 20.31 -2.44 13.54
N ASP A 33 20.24 -3.76 13.36
CA ASP A 33 19.61 -4.71 14.29
C ASP A 33 20.41 -4.90 15.59
N VAL A 34 21.53 -4.18 15.75
CA VAL A 34 22.36 -4.25 16.94
C VAL A 34 21.74 -3.35 18.03
N PRO A 35 21.26 -3.91 19.16
CA PRO A 35 20.80 -3.09 20.28
C PRO A 35 21.97 -2.25 20.80
N VAL A 36 21.84 -0.93 20.73
CA VAL A 36 22.81 -0.01 21.33
C VAL A 36 22.71 -0.04 22.85
N PHE A 37 23.86 0.02 23.52
CA PHE A 37 24.02 -0.05 24.98
C PHE A 37 23.05 0.94 25.67
N GLY A 38 22.02 0.42 26.34
CA GLY A 38 21.03 1.22 27.07
C GLY A 38 19.56 0.90 26.80
N GLY A 39 19.23 -0.03 25.89
CA GLY A 39 17.85 -0.50 25.68
C GLY A 39 16.92 0.51 24.99
N PHE A 40 17.41 1.68 24.63
CA PHE A 40 16.76 2.62 23.72
C PHE A 40 17.42 2.46 22.35
N GLY A 41 16.79 1.66 21.49
CA GLY A 41 17.10 1.67 20.06
C GLY A 41 16.82 3.05 19.47
N PRO A 42 17.43 3.40 18.32
CA PRO A 42 17.10 4.64 17.63
C PRO A 42 15.59 4.68 17.40
N SER A 43 14.94 5.80 17.77
CA SER A 43 13.56 6.09 17.41
C SER A 43 13.48 6.05 15.89
N THR A 44 12.93 4.96 15.38
CA THR A 44 12.70 4.73 13.95
C THR A 44 11.85 5.87 13.36
N PRO A 45 12.01 6.20 12.08
CA PRO A 45 11.03 6.99 11.36
C PRO A 45 9.83 6.08 11.03
N ILE A 46 9.13 5.53 12.03
CA ILE A 46 7.83 4.89 11.83
C ILE A 46 6.84 6.02 11.64
N SER A 47 6.22 6.10 10.46
CA SER A 47 5.04 6.96 10.30
C SER A 47 3.86 6.26 10.96
N VAL A 48 3.57 6.61 12.22
CA VAL A 48 2.40 6.10 12.98
C VAL A 48 1.10 6.29 12.18
N HIS A 49 1.02 7.38 11.41
CA HIS A 49 -0.08 7.64 10.50
C HIS A 49 -0.24 6.58 9.40
N ALA A 50 0.83 5.93 8.94
CA ALA A 50 0.70 4.86 7.95
C ALA A 50 0.02 3.61 8.52
N LEU A 51 0.30 3.25 9.78
CA LEU A 51 -0.38 2.14 10.47
C LEU A 51 -1.89 2.44 10.57
N GLU A 52 -2.21 3.64 11.05
CA GLU A 52 -3.60 4.09 11.24
C GLU A 52 -4.38 4.03 9.92
N MET A 53 -3.77 4.37 8.78
CA MET A 53 -4.46 4.34 7.49
C MET A 53 -4.75 2.93 6.97
N GLY A 54 -3.80 2.00 7.10
CA GLY A 54 -4.03 0.60 6.74
C GLY A 54 -5.13 -0.05 7.61
N ASP A 55 -5.14 0.28 8.90
CA ASP A 55 -6.19 -0.21 9.81
C ASP A 55 -7.53 0.49 9.60
N MET A 56 -7.56 1.78 9.24
CA MET A 56 -8.79 2.49 8.87
C MET A 56 -9.43 1.92 7.59
N GLU A 57 -8.62 1.57 6.57
CA GLU A 57 -9.08 0.88 5.36
C GLU A 57 -9.73 -0.47 5.71
N ALA A 58 -9.07 -1.28 6.56
CA ALA A 58 -9.63 -2.54 7.03
C ALA A 58 -10.89 -2.34 7.89
N ALA A 59 -10.91 -1.31 8.74
CA ALA A 59 -12.05 -0.97 9.60
C ALA A 59 -13.29 -0.62 8.79
N GLY A 60 -13.12 0.12 7.69
CA GLY A 60 -14.19 0.44 6.74
C GLY A 60 -14.82 -0.82 6.15
N VAL A 61 -13.99 -1.73 5.64
CA VAL A 61 -14.44 -3.02 5.08
C VAL A 61 -15.19 -3.87 6.11
N GLY A 62 -14.61 -4.04 7.29
CA GLY A 62 -15.21 -4.85 8.35
C GLY A 62 -16.56 -4.29 8.81
N THR A 63 -16.62 -2.97 9.02
CA THR A 63 -17.85 -2.26 9.44
C THR A 63 -18.93 -2.35 8.37
N LEU A 64 -18.58 -2.13 7.10
CA LEU A 64 -19.51 -2.23 5.97
C LEU A 64 -20.12 -3.63 5.87
N ALA A 65 -19.28 -4.68 5.90
CA ALA A 65 -19.73 -6.07 5.86
C ALA A 65 -20.69 -6.39 7.00
N ARG A 66 -20.32 -6.03 8.24
CA ARG A 66 -21.16 -6.30 9.41
C ARG A 66 -22.49 -5.58 9.34
N TYR A 67 -22.48 -4.31 8.92
CA TYR A 67 -23.68 -3.50 8.80
C TYR A 67 -24.66 -4.11 7.78
N CYS A 68 -24.20 -4.34 6.55
CA CYS A 68 -25.05 -4.89 5.49
C CYS A 68 -25.58 -6.29 5.81
N MET A 69 -24.79 -7.14 6.48
CA MET A 69 -25.25 -8.45 6.94
C MET A 69 -26.28 -8.35 8.08
N ALA A 70 -26.09 -7.41 9.02
CA ALA A 70 -27.01 -7.23 10.14
C ALA A 70 -28.37 -6.68 9.69
N VAL A 71 -28.39 -5.80 8.69
CA VAL A 71 -29.62 -5.29 8.05
C VAL A 71 -30.26 -6.34 7.15
N GLY A 72 -29.49 -7.32 6.66
CA GLY A 72 -29.98 -8.40 5.80
C GLY A 72 -29.97 -8.07 4.30
N SER A 73 -29.28 -6.99 3.90
CA SER A 73 -29.13 -6.60 2.50
C SER A 73 -28.23 -7.56 1.71
N ILE A 74 -27.30 -8.22 2.39
CA ILE A 74 -26.43 -9.24 1.81
C ILE A 74 -26.45 -10.51 2.68
N PRO A 75 -26.19 -11.70 2.11
CA PRO A 75 -26.16 -12.93 2.88
C PRO A 75 -25.10 -12.92 3.99
N PRO A 76 -25.36 -13.57 5.13
CA PRO A 76 -24.39 -13.65 6.22
C PRO A 76 -23.16 -14.48 5.81
N GLN A 77 -21.97 -13.98 6.15
CA GLN A 77 -20.70 -14.67 5.97
C GLN A 77 -19.83 -14.49 7.23
N PRO A 78 -19.00 -15.47 7.59
CA PRO A 78 -17.99 -15.29 8.63
C PRO A 78 -17.05 -14.11 8.30
N ILE A 79 -16.99 -13.13 9.21
CA ILE A 79 -16.06 -11.99 9.12
C ILE A 79 -14.80 -12.33 9.93
N ARG A 80 -13.72 -12.69 9.23
CA ARG A 80 -12.43 -13.10 9.82
C ARG A 80 -11.33 -12.07 9.55
N GLY A 81 -10.29 -12.07 10.38
CA GLY A 81 -9.12 -11.19 10.20
C GLY A 81 -9.30 -9.74 10.64
N PHE A 82 -10.44 -9.38 11.22
CA PHE A 82 -10.73 -8.03 11.70
C PHE A 82 -10.70 -7.94 13.22
N TRP A 83 -10.21 -6.81 13.74
CA TRP A 83 -10.23 -6.49 15.17
C TRP A 83 -11.52 -5.75 15.51
N TRP A 84 -12.23 -6.22 16.55
CA TRP A 84 -13.51 -5.67 16.98
C TRP A 84 -13.44 -5.21 18.43
N VAL A 85 -13.91 -3.99 18.68
CA VAL A 85 -14.05 -3.41 20.03
C VAL A 85 -15.43 -2.80 20.15
N ASN A 86 -16.22 -3.24 21.13
CA ASN A 86 -17.58 -2.72 21.38
C ASN A 86 -18.51 -2.70 20.16
N GLY A 87 -18.34 -3.67 19.24
CA GLY A 87 -19.15 -3.78 18.02
C GLY A 87 -18.62 -2.99 16.82
N GLU A 88 -17.57 -2.18 17.00
CA GLU A 88 -16.90 -1.43 15.94
C GLU A 88 -15.64 -2.15 15.46
N CYS A 89 -15.41 -2.13 14.15
CA CYS A 89 -14.17 -2.64 13.59
C CYS A 89 -13.08 -1.58 13.78
N LYS A 90 -11.93 -1.96 14.33
CA LYS A 90 -10.79 -1.08 14.57
C LYS A 90 -9.65 -1.29 13.56
N GLY A 91 -9.76 -2.29 12.69
CA GLY A 91 -8.77 -2.61 11.67
C GLY A 91 -8.54 -4.10 11.56
N LEU A 92 -7.31 -4.50 11.25
CA LEU A 92 -6.95 -5.91 11.20
C LEU A 92 -6.75 -6.49 12.59
N GLY A 93 -7.19 -7.74 12.78
CA GLY A 93 -6.88 -8.52 13.97
C GLY A 93 -5.43 -8.97 13.96
N ALA A 94 -4.79 -9.02 15.13
CA ALA A 94 -3.48 -9.63 15.28
C ALA A 94 -3.58 -11.13 14.95
N LEU A 95 -3.01 -11.54 13.82
CA LEU A 95 -3.00 -12.93 13.35
C LEU A 95 -1.64 -13.61 13.49
N GLY A 96 -0.65 -12.91 14.06
CA GLY A 96 0.73 -13.39 14.18
C GLY A 96 1.69 -12.30 13.72
N MET A 97 2.16 -12.39 12.48
CA MET A 97 3.05 -11.40 11.85
C MET A 97 2.26 -10.51 10.89
N ASP A 98 2.41 -9.20 11.04
CA ASP A 98 1.87 -8.17 10.12
C ASP A 98 2.78 -7.98 8.89
N GLU A 99 3.53 -9.03 8.52
CA GLU A 99 4.54 -9.02 7.47
C GLU A 99 4.28 -10.18 6.50
N ASP A 100 4.50 -9.91 5.21
CA ASP A 100 4.61 -10.98 4.22
C ASP A 100 5.93 -11.71 4.49
N GLU A 101 5.88 -13.02 4.78
CA GLU A 101 7.12 -13.79 4.99
C GLU A 101 7.85 -13.96 3.66
N PHE A 102 9.16 -13.69 3.64
CA PHE A 102 10.04 -13.97 2.52
C PHE A 102 11.08 -15.02 2.93
N ASP A 103 11.40 -15.95 2.04
CA ASP A 103 12.48 -16.92 2.25
C ASP A 103 13.87 -16.23 2.18
N LEU A 104 14.91 -17.00 2.50
CA LEU A 104 16.32 -16.56 2.47
C LEU A 104 16.78 -16.03 1.09
N TRP A 105 16.01 -16.29 0.03
CA TRP A 105 16.28 -15.86 -1.34
C TRP A 105 15.39 -14.69 -1.78
N GLY A 106 14.57 -14.16 -0.86
CA GLY A 106 13.65 -13.06 -1.10
C GLY A 106 12.41 -13.46 -1.90
N ASN A 107 12.09 -14.75 -2.03
CA ASN A 107 10.80 -15.18 -2.58
C ASN A 107 9.73 -15.13 -1.48
N PRO A 108 8.47 -14.78 -1.79
CA PRO A 108 7.38 -14.90 -0.82
C PRO A 108 7.30 -16.35 -0.32
N ASN A 109 7.45 -16.57 0.99
CA ASN A 109 7.37 -17.87 1.64
C ASN A 109 5.92 -18.38 1.72
N GLY A 110 4.92 -17.49 1.52
CA GLY A 110 3.53 -17.88 1.26
C GLY A 110 2.53 -17.48 2.35
N HIS A 111 2.99 -16.88 3.45
CA HIS A 111 2.09 -16.30 4.44
C HIS A 111 1.56 -14.93 3.98
N ASP A 112 0.39 -14.90 3.36
CA ASP A 112 -0.36 -13.66 3.06
C ASP A 112 -1.21 -13.28 4.28
N TYR A 113 -0.74 -12.33 5.09
CA TYR A 113 -1.44 -11.92 6.32
C TYR A 113 -2.81 -11.27 6.04
N LEU A 114 -3.09 -10.89 4.80
CA LEU A 114 -4.39 -10.37 4.36
C LEU A 114 -5.33 -11.47 3.86
N GLU A 115 -4.89 -12.73 3.75
CA GLU A 115 -5.72 -13.86 3.33
C GLU A 115 -7.07 -13.90 4.09
N PRO A 116 -7.11 -13.70 5.42
CA PRO A 116 -8.36 -13.86 6.16
C PRO A 116 -9.43 -12.80 5.86
N ILE A 117 -9.04 -11.62 5.35
CA ILE A 117 -9.99 -10.56 4.97
C ILE A 117 -10.48 -10.69 3.52
N ARG A 118 -9.74 -11.40 2.65
CA ARG A 118 -10.07 -11.53 1.21
C ARG A 118 -11.47 -12.09 0.96
N PRO A 119 -11.96 -13.12 1.69
CA PRO A 119 -13.33 -13.60 1.50
C PRO A 119 -14.38 -12.52 1.78
N THR A 120 -14.16 -11.65 2.77
CA THR A 120 -15.09 -10.57 3.11
C THR A 120 -15.12 -9.52 2.00
N ILE A 121 -13.95 -9.17 1.46
CA ILE A 121 -13.82 -8.24 0.32
C ILE A 121 -14.51 -8.83 -0.92
N ALA A 122 -14.25 -10.09 -1.24
CA ALA A 122 -14.86 -10.76 -2.39
C ALA A 122 -16.40 -10.79 -2.28
N HIS A 123 -16.92 -11.04 -1.08
CA HIS A 123 -18.36 -11.03 -0.79
C HIS A 123 -18.98 -9.65 -1.01
N LEU A 124 -18.39 -8.61 -0.42
CA LEU A 124 -18.86 -7.23 -0.63
C LEU A 124 -18.82 -6.81 -2.10
N ARG A 125 -17.81 -7.24 -2.87
CA ARG A 125 -17.71 -6.97 -4.31
C ARG A 125 -18.81 -7.67 -5.11
N ALA A 126 -19.12 -8.92 -4.77
CA ALA A 126 -20.17 -9.70 -5.43
C ALA A 126 -21.54 -9.05 -5.25
N TYR A 127 -21.80 -8.50 -4.05
CA TYR A 127 -23.06 -7.84 -3.69
C TYR A 127 -22.97 -6.31 -3.69
N ALA A 128 -22.04 -5.73 -4.45
CA ALA A 128 -21.80 -4.28 -4.41
C ALA A 128 -23.05 -3.46 -4.75
N GLY A 129 -23.94 -3.98 -5.62
CA GLY A 129 -25.20 -3.34 -5.96
C GLY A 129 -26.17 -3.25 -4.78
N GLU A 130 -26.32 -4.35 -4.04
CA GLU A 130 -27.15 -4.44 -2.84
C GLU A 130 -26.56 -3.62 -1.69
N VAL A 131 -25.24 -3.60 -1.56
CA VAL A 131 -24.53 -2.80 -0.56
C VAL A 131 -24.82 -1.32 -0.76
N VAL A 132 -24.66 -0.77 -1.97
CA VAL A 132 -24.89 0.68 -2.20
C VAL A 132 -26.36 1.09 -2.10
N LEU A 133 -27.29 0.14 -2.18
CA LEU A 133 -28.73 0.37 -1.99
C LEU A 133 -29.19 0.14 -0.54
N THR A 134 -28.29 -0.29 0.35
CA THR A 134 -28.63 -0.52 1.76
C THR A 134 -28.91 0.81 2.45
N GLU A 135 -30.10 0.95 3.02
CA GLU A 135 -30.49 2.14 3.79
C GLU A 135 -29.49 2.41 4.91
N GLY A 136 -28.97 3.64 5.00
CA GLY A 136 -28.08 4.08 6.08
C GLY A 136 -26.62 3.67 5.89
N VAL A 137 -26.24 3.11 4.75
CA VAL A 137 -24.86 2.73 4.42
C VAL A 137 -24.01 3.94 3.99
N GLU A 138 -24.63 5.03 3.58
CA GLU A 138 -23.96 6.20 2.98
C GLU A 138 -22.89 6.82 3.88
N PRO A 139 -23.09 6.96 5.21
CA PRO A 139 -22.04 7.46 6.09
C PRO A 139 -20.80 6.56 6.12
N ILE A 140 -20.98 5.24 6.02
CA ILE A 140 -19.87 4.27 6.00
C ILE A 140 -19.10 4.40 4.69
N LEU A 141 -19.81 4.46 3.55
CA LEU A 141 -19.18 4.62 2.24
C LEU A 141 -18.42 5.95 2.13
N ARG A 142 -18.97 7.05 2.66
CA ARG A 142 -18.28 8.34 2.71
C ARG A 142 -17.03 8.29 3.57
N ALA A 143 -17.11 7.68 4.76
CA ALA A 143 -15.93 7.53 5.62
C ALA A 143 -14.82 6.71 4.92
N MET A 144 -15.18 5.68 4.16
CA MET A 144 -14.22 4.92 3.34
C MET A 144 -13.62 5.77 2.22
N GLU A 145 -14.41 6.58 1.51
CA GLU A 145 -13.90 7.53 0.50
C GLU A 145 -12.96 8.55 1.13
N ASP A 146 -13.29 9.08 2.30
CA ASP A 146 -12.49 10.07 3.03
C ASP A 146 -11.16 9.48 3.49
N VAL A 147 -11.16 8.25 4.03
CA VAL A 147 -9.93 7.52 4.39
C VAL A 147 -9.07 7.32 3.15
N ARG A 148 -9.64 6.83 2.04
CA ARG A 148 -8.91 6.62 0.80
C ARG A 148 -8.31 7.92 0.27
N TRP A 149 -9.11 8.98 0.20
CA TRP A 149 -8.67 10.30 -0.25
C TRP A 149 -7.57 10.85 0.65
N TYR A 150 -7.72 10.76 1.96
CA TYR A 150 -6.72 11.20 2.92
C TYR A 150 -5.43 10.38 2.80
N SER A 151 -5.54 9.08 2.51
CA SER A 151 -4.38 8.20 2.30
C SER A 151 -3.58 8.62 1.09
N LEU A 152 -4.27 8.76 -0.05
CA LEU A 152 -3.68 9.21 -1.31
C LEU A 152 -3.07 10.62 -1.19
N LYS A 153 -3.65 11.48 -0.33
CA LYS A 153 -3.15 12.84 -0.08
C LYS A 153 -1.95 12.88 0.88
N MET A 154 -1.98 12.10 1.97
CA MET A 154 -0.87 12.00 2.93
C MET A 154 0.35 11.33 2.31
N PHE A 155 0.12 10.44 1.36
CA PHE A 155 1.14 9.73 0.62
C PHE A 155 1.01 10.05 -0.88
N PRO A 156 1.33 11.29 -1.31
CA PRO A 156 1.12 11.75 -2.70
C PRO A 156 1.87 10.90 -3.75
N ASN A 157 2.85 10.10 -3.31
CA ASN A 157 3.50 9.00 -4.05
C ASN A 157 2.51 7.90 -4.52
N GLU A 158 1.26 7.95 -4.07
CA GLU A 158 0.14 7.09 -4.52
C GLU A 158 -0.67 7.73 -5.66
N SER A 159 -0.30 8.94 -6.10
CA SER A 159 -0.78 9.57 -7.35
C SER A 159 0.23 9.55 -8.50
N GLU A 160 1.43 9.00 -8.30
CA GLU A 160 2.46 8.95 -9.34
C GLU A 160 2.30 7.70 -10.22
N GLU A 161 2.32 7.87 -11.53
CA GLU A 161 2.33 6.76 -12.49
C GLU A 161 3.53 5.83 -12.19
N TRP A 162 3.25 4.65 -11.63
CA TRP A 162 4.23 3.59 -11.45
C TRP A 162 4.40 2.85 -12.76
N VAL A 163 5.64 2.67 -13.18
CA VAL A 163 5.96 2.04 -14.45
C VAL A 163 6.68 0.72 -14.21
N SER A 164 6.33 -0.28 -15.02
CA SER A 164 7.03 -1.57 -15.00
C SER A 164 8.52 -1.39 -15.28
N GLU A 165 9.34 -2.37 -14.91
CA GLU A 165 10.78 -2.35 -15.21
C GLU A 165 11.07 -2.15 -16.71
N GLU A 166 10.25 -2.72 -17.60
CA GLU A 166 10.36 -2.53 -19.05
C GLU A 166 10.12 -1.05 -19.43
N GLN A 167 9.01 -0.47 -18.98
CA GLN A 167 8.71 0.94 -19.21
C GLN A 167 9.74 1.88 -18.55
N ALA A 168 10.27 1.52 -17.38
CA ALA A 168 11.32 2.25 -16.70
C ALA A 168 12.61 2.29 -17.54
N ARG A 169 12.94 1.20 -18.23
CA ARG A 169 14.06 1.14 -19.18
C ARG A 169 13.82 2.02 -20.40
N GLU A 170 12.61 2.04 -20.93
CA GLU A 170 12.23 2.92 -22.06
C GLU A 170 12.34 4.39 -21.68
N ILE A 171 11.76 4.79 -20.54
CA ILE A 171 11.76 6.17 -20.04
C ILE A 171 13.18 6.66 -19.74
N SER A 172 14.00 5.82 -19.10
CA SER A 172 15.35 6.21 -18.67
C SER A 172 16.42 5.97 -19.73
N GLY A 173 16.13 5.17 -20.76
CA GLY A 173 17.11 4.67 -21.73
C GLY A 173 18.27 3.89 -21.08
N ARG A 174 18.03 3.27 -19.92
CA ARG A 174 19.06 2.56 -19.14
C ARG A 174 18.86 1.05 -19.14
N SER A 175 19.93 0.34 -18.78
CA SER A 175 19.89 -1.09 -18.58
C SER A 175 19.22 -1.44 -17.25
N GLU A 176 18.64 -2.63 -17.19
CA GLU A 176 18.12 -3.23 -15.96
C GLU A 176 19.15 -3.19 -14.82
N ARG A 177 20.44 -3.44 -15.11
CA ARG A 177 21.51 -3.36 -14.10
C ARG A 177 21.58 -1.99 -13.44
N THR A 178 21.46 -0.90 -14.22
CA THR A 178 21.48 0.45 -13.67
C THR A 178 20.22 0.75 -12.87
N LEU A 179 19.04 0.29 -13.31
CA LEU A 179 17.81 0.41 -12.54
C LEU A 179 17.90 -0.36 -11.21
N ARG A 180 18.55 -1.53 -11.22
CA ARG A 180 18.85 -2.34 -10.03
C ARG A 180 19.79 -1.61 -9.07
N GLU A 181 20.83 -0.95 -9.59
CA GLU A 181 21.74 -0.13 -8.78
C GLU A 181 21.02 1.10 -8.18
N TRP A 182 20.16 1.77 -8.94
CA TRP A 182 19.34 2.89 -8.44
C TRP A 182 18.34 2.44 -7.38
N ARG A 183 17.73 1.28 -7.59
CA ARG A 183 16.87 0.62 -6.61
C ARG A 183 17.62 0.33 -5.31
N ASN A 184 18.75 -0.37 -5.41
CA ASN A 184 19.54 -0.79 -4.24
C ASN A 184 20.16 0.40 -3.49
N SER A 185 20.42 1.52 -4.17
CA SER A 185 20.93 2.75 -3.57
C SER A 185 19.82 3.66 -3.00
N GLY A 186 18.54 3.35 -3.23
CA GLY A 186 17.41 4.18 -2.81
C GLY A 186 17.23 5.46 -3.64
N VAL A 187 17.95 5.60 -4.76
CA VAL A 187 17.92 6.78 -5.64
C VAL A 187 16.62 6.87 -6.44
N VAL A 188 15.99 5.74 -6.73
CA VAL A 188 14.68 5.67 -7.38
C VAL A 188 13.75 4.82 -6.50
N ARG A 189 12.61 5.41 -6.12
CA ARG A 189 11.56 4.71 -5.38
C ARG A 189 11.01 3.56 -6.22
N HIS A 190 10.77 2.43 -5.56
CA HIS A 190 10.29 1.22 -6.22
C HIS A 190 9.29 0.46 -5.35
N ILE A 191 8.45 -0.34 -6.00
CA ILE A 191 7.54 -1.31 -5.38
C ILE A 191 7.88 -2.68 -5.96
N LYS A 192 8.03 -3.69 -5.11
CA LYS A 192 8.11 -5.09 -5.55
C LYS A 192 6.69 -5.64 -5.65
N CYS A 193 6.24 -6.00 -6.84
CA CYS A 193 4.97 -6.67 -7.09
C CYS A 193 5.23 -8.14 -7.48
N GLY A 194 4.22 -9.01 -7.41
CA GLY A 194 4.36 -10.45 -7.71
C GLY A 194 4.89 -10.77 -9.13
N HIS A 195 4.95 -9.77 -10.02
CA HIS A 195 5.44 -9.88 -11.39
C HIS A 195 6.77 -9.14 -11.65
N GLY A 196 7.38 -8.50 -10.64
CA GLY A 196 8.65 -7.80 -10.79
C GLY A 196 8.76 -6.54 -9.94
N PHE A 197 9.46 -5.54 -10.48
CA PHE A 197 9.62 -4.22 -9.85
C PHE A 197 8.88 -3.16 -10.66
N GLU A 198 8.18 -2.30 -9.94
CA GLU A 198 7.62 -1.05 -10.45
C GLU A 198 8.44 0.11 -9.91
N TYR A 199 8.63 1.14 -10.73
CA TYR A 199 9.48 2.30 -10.44
C TYR A 199 8.66 3.58 -10.49
N SER A 200 8.96 4.54 -9.63
CA SER A 200 8.37 5.89 -9.74
C SER A 200 8.82 6.53 -11.04
N LYS A 201 7.86 6.88 -11.91
CA LYS A 201 8.13 7.59 -13.16
C LYS A 201 8.74 8.98 -12.92
N GLU A 202 8.32 9.67 -11.87
CA GLU A 202 8.85 11.00 -11.52
C GLU A 202 10.34 10.94 -11.16
N ASP A 203 10.74 9.97 -10.33
CA ASP A 203 12.14 9.77 -9.96
C ASP A 203 13.00 9.45 -11.20
N LEU A 204 12.47 8.61 -12.10
CA LEU A 204 13.14 8.29 -13.37
C LEU A 204 13.33 9.53 -14.24
N LEU A 205 12.31 10.39 -14.36
CA LEU A 205 12.39 11.64 -15.12
C LEU A 205 13.36 12.65 -14.47
N THR A 206 13.33 12.76 -13.15
CA THR A 206 14.25 13.61 -12.37
C THR A 206 15.70 13.17 -12.57
N MET A 207 15.97 11.86 -12.53
CA MET A 207 17.29 11.30 -12.82
C MET A 207 17.76 11.62 -14.24
N MET A 208 16.84 11.67 -15.21
CA MET A 208 17.16 12.09 -16.58
C MET A 208 17.51 13.57 -16.69
N GLN A 209 16.78 14.43 -15.97
CA GLN A 209 17.07 15.87 -15.93
C GLN A 209 18.41 16.18 -15.25
N VAL A 210 18.69 15.60 -14.09
CA VAL A 210 19.97 15.76 -13.38
C VAL A 210 21.14 15.32 -14.26
N LYS A 211 20.98 14.22 -15.01
CA LYS A 211 21.99 13.75 -15.96
C LYS A 211 22.18 14.74 -17.13
N MET A 212 21.12 15.28 -17.71
CA MET A 212 21.24 16.29 -18.78
C MET A 212 21.99 17.53 -18.30
N GLN A 213 21.67 18.01 -17.09
CA GLN A 213 22.36 19.15 -16.48
C GLN A 213 23.84 18.86 -16.21
N ASN A 214 24.18 17.68 -15.68
CA ASN A 214 25.57 17.28 -15.45
C ASN A 214 26.36 17.07 -16.75
N ARG A 215 25.70 16.58 -17.82
CA ARG A 215 26.32 16.44 -19.15
C ARG A 215 26.60 17.80 -19.82
N ASN A 216 25.82 18.83 -19.48
CA ASN A 216 26.01 20.19 -19.96
C ASN A 216 27.01 21.00 -19.13
N ARG A 217 27.18 20.70 -17.83
CA ARG A 217 28.21 21.31 -16.97
C ARG A 217 29.65 20.99 -17.40
N GLY A 218 29.87 19.85 -18.05
CA GLY A 218 31.17 19.47 -18.61
C GLY A 218 31.48 20.08 -19.98
N LYS A 219 30.55 20.84 -20.58
CA LYS A 219 30.76 21.57 -21.83
C LYS A 219 30.93 23.05 -21.49
N THR A 220 32.15 23.46 -21.16
CA THR A 220 32.55 24.85 -21.33
C THR A 220 32.24 25.27 -22.77
N LEU A 221 31.48 26.35 -22.92
CA LEU A 221 31.19 26.98 -24.20
C LEU A 221 32.53 27.28 -24.90
N PRO A 222 32.68 27.00 -26.21
CA PRO A 222 33.82 27.51 -26.96
C PRO A 222 33.74 29.04 -26.91
N GLY A 223 34.69 29.64 -26.20
CA GLY A 223 35.02 31.07 -26.31
C GLY A 223 35.90 31.30 -27.53
#